data_AF-A0A0Q4UHL1-F1
#
_entry.id   AF-A0A0Q4UHL1-F1
#
_cell.length_a   1.000
_cell.length_b   1.000
_cell.length_c   1.000
_cell.angle_alpha   90.00
_cell.angle_beta   90.00
_cell.angle_gamma   90.00
#
_symmetry.space_group_name_H-M   'P 1'
#
loop_
_entity.id
_entity.type
_entity.pdbx_description
1 polymer ?
#
loop_
_entity_poly.entity_id
_entity_poly.type
_entity_poly.pdbx_seq_one_letter_code
_entity_poly.pdbx_strand_id
1 'polypeptide(L)'
;MITGSNGNDSLIGYDGNDRLYGGGGDDSLDGGNGSDSDYVGNDKLYGGNGNDKLMGRYGNDRLEGGNGNDKLDAGSGNDTLLGQDGDDVLTSGKGTDYLLGGGGSDILNGGADKDLLSGGGGKGLDTFVFTLDKTPGAISRSDTILDWNSTYDSIDLKYAGTRDNYFETRTAATSAEMAYARYDGVLKNDDMTHLFLYNASSKTGYLLSDQNADHMFDTVVVINNAASAASMNYLDIV
;
A
#
# COMPACT_ATOMS: atom_id res chain seq x y z
N MET A 1 -2.34 -2.08 28.20
CA MET A 1 -1.93 -3.40 27.66
C MET A 1 -3.07 -4.36 27.89
N ILE A 2 -3.57 -4.94 26.82
CA ILE A 2 -4.69 -5.88 26.75
C ILE A 2 -4.18 -7.11 26.01
N THR A 3 -4.55 -8.30 26.46
CA THR A 3 -4.11 -9.56 25.88
C THR A 3 -5.29 -10.52 25.82
N GLY A 4 -5.51 -11.13 24.65
CA GLY A 4 -6.45 -12.21 24.43
C GLY A 4 -5.87 -13.55 24.88
N SER A 5 -6.33 -14.60 24.23
CA SER A 5 -6.16 -15.99 24.60
C SER A 5 -5.78 -16.83 23.37
N ASN A 6 -6.18 -18.11 23.33
CA ASN A 6 -5.98 -18.98 22.17
C ASN A 6 -7.25 -19.14 21.33
N GLY A 7 -8.30 -18.38 21.63
CA GLY A 7 -9.53 -18.36 20.85
C GLY A 7 -9.78 -16.96 20.29
N ASN A 8 -10.77 -16.87 19.41
CA ASN A 8 -11.11 -15.63 18.72
C ASN A 8 -11.57 -14.54 19.71
N ASP A 9 -10.75 -13.51 19.88
CA ASP A 9 -10.92 -12.44 20.84
C ASP A 9 -11.28 -11.10 20.17
N SER A 10 -11.95 -10.22 20.93
CA SER A 10 -12.24 -8.85 20.51
C SER A 10 -11.71 -7.88 21.55
N LEU A 11 -10.69 -7.12 21.16
CA LEU A 11 -9.91 -6.25 22.04
C LEU A 11 -10.04 -4.80 21.57
N ILE A 12 -10.26 -3.87 22.51
CA ILE A 12 -10.38 -2.43 22.24
C ILE A 12 -9.47 -1.68 23.22
N GLY A 13 -8.56 -0.83 22.71
CA GLY A 13 -7.62 -0.02 23.50
C GLY A 13 -8.27 1.19 24.17
N TYR A 14 -9.27 1.76 23.51
CA TYR A 14 -9.97 3.00 23.90
C TYR A 14 -9.10 4.24 23.68
N ASP A 15 -8.83 5.01 24.74
CA ASP A 15 -8.12 6.27 24.64
C ASP A 15 -6.66 6.09 25.04
N GLY A 16 -5.76 6.73 24.30
CA GLY A 16 -4.34 6.83 24.63
C GLY A 16 -3.50 5.87 23.81
N ASN A 17 -2.28 5.58 24.30
CA ASN A 17 -1.36 4.69 23.61
C ASN A 17 -1.49 3.28 24.17
N ASP A 18 -1.98 2.38 23.35
CA ASP A 18 -2.33 1.03 23.73
C ASP A 18 -1.36 -0.03 23.20
N ARG A 19 -1.48 -1.20 23.82
CA ARG A 19 -0.78 -2.42 23.40
C ARG A 19 -1.77 -3.56 23.47
N LEU A 20 -2.17 -4.10 22.33
CA LEU A 20 -3.14 -5.18 22.21
C LEU A 20 -2.44 -6.40 21.62
N TYR A 21 -2.67 -7.58 22.21
CA TYR A 21 -2.17 -8.85 21.71
C TYR A 21 -3.33 -9.83 21.59
N GLY A 22 -3.64 -10.31 20.39
CA GLY A 22 -4.72 -11.28 20.12
C GLY A 22 -4.37 -12.65 20.70
N GLY A 23 -3.28 -13.24 20.22
CA GLY A 23 -2.72 -14.49 20.72
C GLY A 23 -2.87 -15.60 19.70
N GLY A 24 -3.82 -16.49 19.90
CA GLY A 24 -4.20 -17.49 18.89
C GLY A 24 -5.69 -17.43 18.62
N GLY A 25 -6.10 -17.82 17.42
CA GLY A 25 -7.48 -17.68 16.97
C GLY A 25 -7.62 -16.49 16.03
N ASP A 26 -8.77 -16.37 15.36
CA ASP A 26 -9.02 -15.23 14.49
C ASP A 26 -9.50 -14.03 15.33
N ASP A 27 -8.65 -13.05 15.54
CA ASP A 27 -8.84 -11.96 16.48
C ASP A 27 -9.28 -10.65 15.83
N SER A 28 -9.91 -9.77 16.60
CA SER A 28 -10.26 -8.40 16.20
C SER A 28 -9.70 -7.41 17.22
N LEU A 29 -8.70 -6.64 16.81
CA LEU A 29 -8.01 -5.65 17.63
C LEU A 29 -8.32 -4.24 17.10
N ASP A 30 -8.75 -3.37 18.00
CA ASP A 30 -9.04 -1.97 17.71
C ASP A 30 -8.26 -1.08 18.69
N GLY A 31 -7.35 -0.24 18.20
CA GLY A 31 -6.59 0.72 19.01
C GLY A 31 -7.50 1.69 19.78
N GLY A 32 -8.64 2.03 19.18
CA GLY A 32 -9.58 3.03 19.68
C GLY A 32 -9.28 4.43 19.14
N ASN A 33 -10.27 5.32 19.21
CA ASN A 33 -10.01 6.71 18.84
C ASN A 33 -9.44 7.40 20.09
N GLY A 34 -8.27 8.01 20.01
CA GLY A 34 -7.89 9.03 20.99
C GLY A 34 -9.01 10.08 21.10
N SER A 35 -9.49 10.34 22.32
CA SER A 35 -10.77 11.03 22.57
C SER A 35 -10.84 12.51 22.21
N ASP A 36 -9.75 13.12 21.72
CA ASP A 36 -9.70 14.51 21.29
C ASP A 36 -8.79 14.67 20.07
N SER A 37 -9.09 15.66 19.22
CA SER A 37 -8.33 16.00 18.00
C SER A 37 -6.84 16.27 18.21
N ASP A 38 -6.42 16.45 19.46
CA ASP A 38 -5.06 16.81 19.87
C ASP A 38 -4.32 15.65 20.59
N TYR A 39 -4.99 14.52 20.84
CA TYR A 39 -4.41 13.36 21.50
C TYR A 39 -4.66 12.10 20.67
N VAL A 40 -3.89 11.94 19.60
CA VAL A 40 -3.86 10.71 18.81
C VAL A 40 -3.13 9.62 19.58
N GLY A 41 -3.71 8.42 19.65
CA GLY A 41 -3.13 7.25 20.31
C GLY A 41 -2.14 6.58 19.38
N ASN A 42 -0.88 6.41 19.79
CA ASN A 42 0.09 5.65 19.04
C ASN A 42 0.09 4.22 19.57
N ASP A 43 -0.60 3.34 18.87
CA ASP A 43 -0.93 2.01 19.33
C ASP A 43 0.00 0.94 18.78
N LYS A 44 0.07 -0.17 19.50
CA LYS A 44 0.74 -1.38 19.03
C LYS A 44 -0.20 -2.56 19.09
N LEU A 45 -0.58 -3.06 17.92
CA LEU A 45 -1.52 -4.16 17.76
C LEU A 45 -0.76 -5.36 17.20
N TYR A 46 -0.93 -6.51 17.86
CA TYR A 46 -0.30 -7.78 17.49
C TYR A 46 -1.39 -8.84 17.38
N GLY A 47 -1.66 -9.34 16.16
CA GLY A 47 -2.67 -10.38 15.91
C GLY A 47 -2.25 -11.70 16.55
N GLY A 48 -1.18 -12.30 16.03
CA GLY A 48 -0.61 -13.53 16.57
C GLY A 48 -0.76 -14.69 15.59
N ASN A 49 -1.55 -15.71 15.93
CA ASN A 49 -1.86 -16.79 15.00
C ASN A 49 -3.35 -16.78 14.69
N GLY A 50 -3.73 -16.86 13.42
CA GLY A 50 -5.12 -16.80 12.98
C GLY A 50 -5.27 -15.76 11.89
N ASN A 51 -6.48 -15.57 11.41
CA ASN A 51 -6.78 -14.53 10.42
C ASN A 51 -7.33 -13.32 11.16
N ASP A 52 -6.44 -12.39 11.47
CA ASP A 52 -6.70 -11.30 12.39
C ASP A 52 -7.17 -10.04 11.67
N LYS A 53 -7.87 -9.18 12.40
CA LYS A 53 -8.27 -7.84 11.96
C LYS A 53 -7.73 -6.82 12.93
N LEU A 54 -6.84 -5.95 12.46
CA LEU A 54 -6.20 -4.92 13.26
C LEU A 54 -6.60 -3.54 12.72
N MET A 55 -7.08 -2.66 13.60
CA MET A 55 -7.47 -1.29 13.28
C MET A 55 -6.72 -0.30 14.20
N GLY A 56 -5.83 0.52 13.64
CA GLY A 56 -5.06 1.54 14.38
C GLY A 56 -5.86 2.82 14.65
N ARG A 57 -6.54 3.34 13.62
CA ARG A 57 -7.34 4.58 13.59
C ARG A 57 -6.51 5.85 13.47
N TYR A 58 -6.26 6.54 14.57
CA TYR A 58 -5.63 7.88 14.56
C TYR A 58 -4.37 7.83 15.40
N GLY A 59 -3.25 8.17 14.79
CA GLY A 59 -1.95 8.20 15.45
C GLY A 59 -0.92 7.46 14.62
N ASN A 60 0.31 7.44 15.10
CA ASN A 60 1.39 6.70 14.45
C ASN A 60 1.40 5.29 15.03
N ASP A 61 0.71 4.39 14.35
CA ASP A 61 0.42 3.05 14.81
C ASP A 61 1.42 2.03 14.29
N ARG A 62 1.55 0.94 15.04
CA ARG A 62 2.26 -0.27 14.62
C ARG A 62 1.33 -1.46 14.66
N LEU A 63 1.05 -2.02 13.50
CA LEU A 63 0.22 -3.20 13.34
C LEU A 63 1.08 -4.38 12.86
N GLU A 64 0.96 -5.51 13.53
CA GLU A 64 1.62 -6.77 13.21
C GLU A 64 0.57 -7.89 13.11
N GLY A 65 0.35 -8.44 11.91
CA GLY A 65 -0.60 -9.52 11.67
C GLY A 65 -0.15 -10.82 12.35
N GLY A 66 0.95 -11.40 11.86
CA GLY A 66 1.53 -12.61 12.44
C GLY A 66 1.38 -13.77 11.47
N ASN A 67 0.83 -14.90 11.94
CA ASN A 67 0.60 -16.07 11.10
C ASN A 67 -0.87 -16.12 10.69
N GLY A 68 -1.16 -16.23 9.40
CA GLY A 68 -2.51 -16.34 8.86
C GLY A 68 -2.81 -15.18 7.93
N ASN A 69 -4.00 -15.16 7.34
CA ASN A 69 -4.35 -14.16 6.34
C ASN A 69 -5.00 -12.95 7.02
N ASP A 70 -4.22 -11.94 7.29
CA ASP A 70 -4.56 -10.83 8.15
C ASP A 70 -5.10 -9.62 7.39
N LYS A 71 -5.83 -8.76 8.11
CA LYS A 71 -6.32 -7.47 7.60
C LYS A 71 -5.89 -6.36 8.53
N LEU A 72 -5.00 -5.50 8.05
CA LEU A 72 -4.43 -4.39 8.78
C LEU A 72 -4.90 -3.08 8.16
N ASP A 73 -5.56 -2.24 8.97
CA ASP A 73 -6.00 -0.89 8.62
C ASP A 73 -5.46 0.10 9.65
N ALA A 74 -4.46 0.90 9.29
CA ALA A 74 -3.82 1.80 10.25
C ALA A 74 -4.55 3.14 10.38
N GLY A 75 -5.13 3.66 9.30
CA GLY A 75 -5.99 4.83 9.31
C GLY A 75 -5.24 6.12 8.97
N SER A 76 -4.86 6.91 9.98
CA SER A 76 -4.16 8.16 9.73
C SER A 76 -3.07 8.44 10.74
N GLY A 77 -1.94 8.94 10.26
CA GLY A 77 -0.70 9.07 10.98
C GLY A 77 0.42 8.42 10.17
N ASN A 78 1.65 8.47 10.65
CA ASN A 78 2.76 7.79 9.99
C ASN A 78 2.88 6.38 10.58
N ASP A 79 2.40 5.40 9.84
CA ASP A 79 2.12 4.07 10.34
C ASP A 79 3.16 3.04 9.88
N THR A 80 3.19 1.92 10.59
CA THR A 80 3.97 0.75 10.23
C THR A 80 3.10 -0.51 10.26
N LEU A 81 2.90 -1.12 9.10
CA LEU A 81 2.11 -2.33 8.94
C LEU A 81 3.03 -3.48 8.50
N LEU A 82 2.99 -4.59 9.24
CA LEU A 82 3.71 -5.82 8.92
C LEU A 82 2.70 -6.98 8.86
N GLY A 83 2.47 -7.54 7.67
CA GLY A 83 1.60 -8.71 7.48
C GLY A 83 2.19 -9.96 8.12
N GLN A 84 3.44 -10.27 7.75
CA GLN A 84 4.22 -11.44 8.14
C GLN A 84 3.90 -12.68 7.31
N ASP A 85 3.39 -13.77 7.89
CA ASP A 85 3.19 -15.03 7.17
C ASP A 85 1.71 -15.19 6.80
N GLY A 86 1.36 -15.24 5.52
CA GLY A 86 -0.01 -15.40 5.04
C GLY A 86 -0.31 -14.52 3.84
N ASP A 87 -1.50 -14.66 3.27
CA ASP A 87 -1.97 -13.76 2.21
C ASP A 87 -2.69 -12.57 2.86
N ASP A 88 -1.99 -11.46 3.04
CA ASP A 88 -2.42 -10.33 3.86
C ASP A 88 -3.02 -9.16 3.06
N VAL A 89 -3.84 -8.35 3.74
CA VAL A 89 -4.35 -7.07 3.20
C VAL A 89 -3.94 -5.93 4.12
N LEU A 90 -3.07 -5.05 3.62
CA LEU A 90 -2.53 -3.90 4.35
C LEU A 90 -3.04 -2.60 3.72
N THR A 91 -3.67 -1.75 4.52
CA THR A 91 -4.09 -0.40 4.12
C THR A 91 -3.64 0.59 5.19
N SER A 92 -2.75 1.53 4.86
CA SER A 92 -2.24 2.48 5.85
C SER A 92 -3.05 3.76 5.92
N GLY A 93 -3.44 4.35 4.79
CA GLY A 93 -4.44 5.41 4.75
C GLY A 93 -3.83 6.79 4.50
N LYS A 94 -3.71 7.64 5.52
CA LYS A 94 -3.09 8.97 5.37
C LYS A 94 -1.82 9.08 6.18
N GLY A 95 -0.71 9.39 5.53
CA GLY A 95 0.55 9.69 6.22
C GLY A 95 1.74 9.27 5.38
N THR A 96 2.93 9.31 5.96
CA THR A 96 4.10 8.69 5.33
C THR A 96 4.30 7.34 5.99
N ASP A 97 3.86 6.29 5.31
CA ASP A 97 3.71 4.96 5.89
C ASP A 97 4.76 3.97 5.40
N TYR A 98 4.93 2.89 6.16
CA TYR A 98 5.73 1.74 5.78
C TYR A 98 4.90 0.46 5.84
N LEU A 99 4.77 -0.23 4.71
CA LEU A 99 4.05 -1.48 4.57
C LEU A 99 5.01 -2.59 4.12
N LEU A 100 5.01 -3.69 4.86
CA LEU A 100 5.69 -4.93 4.48
C LEU A 100 4.67 -6.08 4.53
N GLY A 101 4.37 -6.66 3.38
CA GLY A 101 3.51 -7.84 3.25
C GLY A 101 4.13 -9.03 3.97
N GLY A 102 5.19 -9.60 3.39
CA GLY A 102 6.01 -10.62 4.04
C GLY A 102 6.07 -11.89 3.21
N GLY A 103 5.50 -12.98 3.71
CA GLY A 103 5.45 -14.26 3.03
C GLY A 103 4.03 -14.59 2.64
N GLY A 104 3.72 -14.58 1.35
CA GLY A 104 2.39 -14.87 0.85
C GLY A 104 2.10 -13.95 -0.33
N SER A 105 0.87 -13.95 -0.81
CA SER A 105 0.42 -13.08 -1.90
C SER A 105 -0.37 -11.92 -1.31
N ASP A 106 0.30 -10.79 -1.11
CA ASP A 106 -0.22 -9.69 -0.30
C ASP A 106 -0.87 -8.59 -1.15
N ILE A 107 -1.78 -7.83 -0.54
CA ILE A 107 -2.36 -6.63 -1.13
C ILE A 107 -1.96 -5.43 -0.28
N LEU A 108 -1.16 -4.51 -0.85
CA LEU A 108 -0.63 -3.34 -0.16
C LEU A 108 -1.21 -2.06 -0.75
N ASN A 109 -1.86 -1.24 0.08
CA ASN A 109 -2.38 0.07 -0.29
C ASN A 109 -1.84 1.14 0.67
N GLY A 110 -0.86 1.93 0.22
CA GLY A 110 -0.33 3.06 1.00
C GLY A 110 -1.37 4.17 1.23
N GLY A 111 -2.24 4.39 0.24
CA GLY A 111 -3.26 5.41 0.33
C GLY A 111 -2.74 6.76 -0.12
N ALA A 112 -2.71 7.74 0.77
CA ALA A 112 -2.36 9.13 0.47
C ALA A 112 -1.03 9.52 1.12
N ASP A 113 -0.40 10.55 0.56
CA ASP A 113 0.97 10.97 0.86
C ASP A 113 2.01 9.96 0.32
N LYS A 114 3.24 9.91 0.87
CA LYS A 114 4.38 9.19 0.27
C LYS A 114 4.68 7.92 1.06
N ASP A 115 4.39 6.78 0.48
CA ASP A 115 4.57 5.52 1.21
C ASP A 115 5.74 4.68 0.71
N LEU A 116 6.19 3.78 1.58
CA LEU A 116 7.19 2.77 1.26
C LEU A 116 6.53 1.38 1.34
N LEU A 117 6.46 0.70 0.21
CA LEU A 117 5.76 -0.58 0.06
C LEU A 117 6.76 -1.70 -0.28
N SER A 118 6.62 -2.85 0.35
CA SER A 118 7.40 -4.05 0.04
C SER A 118 6.53 -5.30 0.17
N GLY A 119 6.52 -6.14 -0.86
CA GLY A 119 5.78 -7.42 -0.84
C GLY A 119 6.46 -8.49 0.02
N GLY A 120 7.78 -8.38 0.24
CA GLY A 120 8.58 -9.33 1.02
C GLY A 120 9.53 -10.19 0.18
N GLY A 121 9.86 -9.75 -1.04
CA GLY A 121 10.95 -10.30 -1.85
C GLY A 121 10.64 -11.58 -2.61
N GLY A 122 9.46 -11.67 -3.24
CA GLY A 122 9.12 -12.73 -4.21
C GLY A 122 8.72 -14.07 -3.60
N LYS A 123 8.18 -14.07 -2.38
CA LYS A 123 7.64 -15.26 -1.70
C LYS A 123 6.15 -15.51 -2.00
N GLY A 124 5.46 -14.60 -2.66
CA GLY A 124 4.17 -14.83 -3.30
C GLY A 124 3.85 -13.74 -4.33
N LEU A 125 2.60 -13.70 -4.79
CA LEU A 125 2.17 -12.81 -5.86
C LEU A 125 1.58 -11.51 -5.28
N ASP A 126 2.41 -10.49 -5.12
CA ASP A 126 1.99 -9.27 -4.42
C ASP A 126 1.25 -8.29 -5.34
N THR A 127 0.31 -7.54 -4.79
CA THR A 127 -0.48 -6.53 -5.48
C THR A 127 -0.33 -5.18 -4.78
N PHE A 128 0.32 -4.23 -5.47
CA PHE A 128 0.44 -2.86 -5.00
C PHE A 128 -0.71 -2.02 -5.55
N VAL A 129 -1.58 -1.56 -4.66
CA VAL A 129 -2.77 -0.78 -4.97
C VAL A 129 -2.44 0.70 -4.87
N PHE A 130 -2.71 1.43 -5.95
CA PHE A 130 -2.60 2.88 -5.97
C PHE A 130 -3.99 3.48 -6.15
N THR A 131 -4.36 4.36 -5.22
CA THR A 131 -5.60 5.13 -5.32
C THR A 131 -5.31 6.46 -5.98
N LEU A 132 -5.88 6.70 -7.15
CA LEU A 132 -5.75 7.99 -7.83
C LEU A 132 -6.68 9.01 -7.16
N ASP A 133 -6.10 10.04 -6.55
CA ASP A 133 -6.86 11.15 -5.97
C ASP A 133 -7.58 11.93 -7.09
N LYS A 134 -8.84 12.29 -6.85
CA LYS A 134 -9.66 13.07 -7.78
C LYS A 134 -9.41 14.57 -7.70
N THR A 135 -8.63 15.04 -6.73
CA THR A 135 -8.37 16.47 -6.58
C THR A 135 -7.37 16.92 -7.66
N PRO A 136 -7.79 17.76 -8.63
CA PRO A 136 -6.89 18.18 -9.71
C PRO A 136 -5.67 18.92 -9.14
N GLY A 137 -4.47 18.48 -9.50
CA GLY A 137 -3.21 19.03 -8.99
C GLY A 137 -2.73 18.46 -7.66
N ALA A 138 -3.49 17.55 -7.03
CA ALA A 138 -2.92 16.65 -6.04
C ALA A 138 -2.14 15.58 -6.78
N ILE A 139 -0.85 15.81 -6.96
CA ILE A 139 0.08 14.71 -7.20
C ILE A 139 -0.14 13.71 -6.07
N SER A 140 -0.58 12.49 -6.37
CA SER A 140 -0.40 11.41 -5.40
C SER A 140 1.11 11.33 -5.18
N ARG A 141 1.57 11.79 -4.01
CA ARG A 141 2.98 12.05 -3.78
C ARG A 141 3.65 10.69 -3.81
N SER A 142 4.46 10.43 -4.84
CA SER A 142 4.96 9.11 -5.22
C SER A 142 5.28 8.13 -4.10
N ASP A 143 4.49 7.05 -3.98
CA ASP A 143 4.94 5.89 -3.20
C ASP A 143 6.11 5.21 -3.91
N THR A 144 6.86 4.46 -3.12
CA THR A 144 8.01 3.69 -3.58
C THR A 144 7.80 2.22 -3.28
N ILE A 145 7.84 1.40 -4.32
CA ILE A 145 7.92 -0.06 -4.17
C ILE A 145 9.40 -0.45 -4.04
N LEU A 146 9.75 -1.17 -2.97
CA LEU A 146 11.13 -1.45 -2.57
C LEU A 146 11.73 -2.73 -3.16
N ASP A 147 10.89 -3.67 -3.59
CA ASP A 147 11.29 -5.04 -3.96
C ASP A 147 10.57 -5.60 -5.20
N TRP A 148 10.13 -4.70 -6.08
CA TRP A 148 9.34 -5.03 -7.26
C TRP A 148 9.88 -6.20 -8.08
N ASN A 149 9.01 -7.18 -8.33
CA ASN A 149 9.31 -8.31 -9.17
C ASN A 149 8.24 -8.50 -10.24
N SER A 150 8.51 -8.07 -11.47
CA SER A 150 7.54 -8.20 -12.59
C SER A 150 7.05 -9.62 -12.91
N THR A 151 7.65 -10.67 -12.36
CA THR A 151 7.19 -12.05 -12.51
C THR A 151 6.11 -12.41 -11.48
N TYR A 152 6.22 -11.88 -10.26
CA TYR A 152 5.37 -12.26 -9.15
C TYR A 152 4.38 -11.14 -8.78
N ASP A 153 4.77 -9.89 -9.01
CA ASP A 153 4.05 -8.74 -8.51
C ASP A 153 3.18 -8.11 -9.59
N SER A 154 2.15 -7.41 -9.13
CA SER A 154 1.23 -6.66 -9.95
C SER A 154 0.95 -5.29 -9.33
N ILE A 155 0.55 -4.36 -10.20
CA ILE A 155 0.06 -3.04 -9.78
C ILE A 155 -1.43 -3.00 -10.11
N ASP A 156 -2.24 -2.68 -9.10
CA ASP A 156 -3.66 -2.41 -9.25
C ASP A 156 -3.91 -0.90 -9.12
N LEU A 157 -4.54 -0.32 -10.13
CA LEU A 157 -4.85 1.10 -10.18
C LEU A 157 -6.34 1.26 -9.86
N LYS A 158 -6.65 1.59 -8.60
CA LYS A 158 -8.03 1.82 -8.18
C LYS A 158 -8.36 3.30 -8.28
N TYR A 159 -9.33 3.65 -9.13
CA TYR A 159 -9.94 4.97 -9.08
C TYR A 159 -10.93 5.03 -7.91
N ALA A 160 -10.81 6.03 -7.03
CA ALA A 160 -11.81 6.29 -5.98
C ALA A 160 -13.11 6.86 -6.59
N GLY A 161 -13.81 6.06 -7.38
CA GLY A 161 -15.01 6.45 -8.10
C GLY A 161 -15.45 5.41 -9.10
N THR A 162 -16.67 4.91 -8.93
CA THR A 162 -17.30 3.99 -9.88
C THR A 162 -17.26 4.51 -11.32
N ARG A 163 -16.80 3.64 -12.23
CA ARG A 163 -16.96 3.57 -13.70
C ARG A 163 -15.72 3.92 -14.52
N ASP A 164 -15.29 2.88 -15.24
CA ASP A 164 -14.70 2.81 -16.58
C ASP A 164 -13.50 3.72 -16.87
N ASN A 165 -12.30 3.16 -16.93
CA ASN A 165 -11.15 3.72 -17.67
C ASN A 165 -10.13 2.61 -18.04
N TYR A 166 -9.40 2.77 -19.15
CA TYR A 166 -8.48 1.80 -19.75
C TYR A 166 -7.16 2.43 -20.11
N PHE A 167 -6.14 1.58 -20.13
CA PHE A 167 -4.78 1.95 -20.46
C PHE A 167 -4.18 0.87 -21.38
N GLU A 168 -3.66 1.30 -22.54
CA GLU A 168 -2.85 0.42 -23.39
C GLU A 168 -1.41 0.38 -22.89
N THR A 169 -0.88 -0.82 -22.68
CA THR A 169 0.57 -1.00 -22.52
C THR A 169 1.23 -0.98 -23.90
N ARG A 170 2.00 0.07 -24.23
CA ARG A 170 2.89 0.03 -25.41
C ARG A 170 4.16 -0.75 -25.07
N THR A 171 4.21 -2.00 -25.52
CA THR A 171 5.45 -2.79 -25.55
C THR A 171 6.46 -2.14 -26.50
N ALA A 172 7.57 -1.66 -25.95
CA ALA A 172 8.84 -1.63 -26.67
C ALA A 172 9.70 -2.75 -26.08
N ALA A 173 9.52 -3.96 -26.61
CA ALA A 173 10.38 -5.08 -26.29
C ALA A 173 11.81 -4.75 -26.71
N THR A 174 12.72 -4.67 -25.74
CA THR A 174 13.91 -5.54 -25.67
C THR A 174 14.44 -5.61 -24.23
N SER A 175 14.53 -6.84 -23.72
CA SER A 175 15.12 -7.32 -22.44
C SER A 175 14.37 -7.06 -21.11
N ALA A 176 13.42 -7.94 -20.83
CA ALA A 176 13.32 -8.81 -19.64
C ALA A 176 12.73 -8.35 -18.29
N GLU A 177 12.36 -7.10 -18.04
CA GLU A 177 11.84 -6.72 -16.70
C GLU A 177 10.65 -5.75 -16.78
N MET A 178 9.59 -6.12 -17.51
CA MET A 178 8.42 -5.24 -17.68
C MET A 178 7.21 -5.73 -16.90
N ALA A 179 6.65 -4.80 -16.11
CA ALA A 179 5.47 -4.95 -15.29
C ALA A 179 4.24 -5.41 -16.07
N TYR A 180 3.54 -6.42 -15.53
CA TYR A 180 2.27 -6.89 -16.08
C TYR A 180 1.12 -6.20 -15.33
N ALA A 181 0.65 -5.07 -15.85
CA ALA A 181 -0.60 -4.47 -15.38
C ALA A 181 -1.78 -5.27 -15.96
N ARG A 182 -2.61 -5.87 -15.12
CA ARG A 182 -3.87 -6.53 -15.57
C ARG A 182 -5.04 -5.59 -15.33
N TYR A 183 -5.91 -5.47 -16.34
CA TYR A 183 -7.22 -4.86 -16.19
C TYR A 183 -8.26 -5.63 -17.03
N ASP A 184 -9.47 -5.80 -16.50
CA ASP A 184 -10.60 -6.49 -17.13
C ASP A 184 -11.81 -5.55 -17.18
N GLY A 185 -11.93 -4.73 -18.24
CA GLY A 185 -13.01 -3.76 -18.41
C GLY A 185 -12.93 -2.90 -19.69
N VAL A 186 -14.06 -2.31 -20.10
CA VAL A 186 -14.26 -1.54 -21.37
C VAL A 186 -14.46 -0.05 -21.10
N LEU A 187 -13.83 0.82 -21.91
CA LEU A 187 -13.87 2.30 -21.82
C LEU A 187 -15.18 2.99 -22.19
N LYS A 188 -15.58 4.03 -21.43
CA LYS A 188 -16.31 5.23 -21.92
C LYS A 188 -16.03 6.52 -21.10
N ASN A 189 -15.50 7.56 -21.78
CA ASN A 189 -15.49 9.02 -21.53
C ASN A 189 -14.31 9.75 -20.78
N ASP A 190 -13.64 10.62 -21.54
CA ASP A 190 -13.23 12.05 -21.39
C ASP A 190 -12.53 12.66 -20.15
N ASP A 191 -12.18 11.94 -19.08
CA ASP A 191 -11.35 12.51 -18.00
C ASP A 191 -10.10 11.63 -17.74
N MET A 192 -8.96 11.93 -18.39
CA MET A 192 -7.75 11.08 -18.33
C MET A 192 -6.58 11.65 -17.52
N THR A 193 -6.12 10.82 -16.60
CA THR A 193 -4.92 10.93 -15.75
C THR A 193 -3.73 10.23 -16.43
N HIS A 194 -2.54 10.83 -16.35
CA HIS A 194 -1.28 10.20 -16.78
C HIS A 194 -0.62 9.47 -15.60
N LEU A 195 -0.23 8.20 -15.79
CA LEU A 195 0.58 7.43 -14.82
C LEU A 195 2.01 7.29 -15.34
N PHE A 196 2.98 7.75 -14.56
CA PHE A 196 4.39 7.47 -14.81
C PHE A 196 4.91 6.36 -13.91
N LEU A 197 5.51 5.35 -14.51
CA LEU A 197 6.27 4.32 -13.79
C LEU A 197 7.76 4.62 -14.00
N TYR A 198 8.49 4.96 -12.94
CA TYR A 198 9.93 5.19 -13.00
C TYR A 198 10.68 4.06 -12.32
N ASN A 199 11.44 3.27 -13.08
CA ASN A 199 12.38 2.31 -12.52
C ASN A 199 13.71 3.01 -12.23
N ALA A 200 14.06 3.21 -10.96
CA ALA A 200 15.30 3.93 -10.63
C ALA A 200 16.56 3.10 -10.84
N SER A 201 16.46 1.78 -10.82
CA SER A 201 17.60 0.87 -11.02
C SER A 201 18.06 0.90 -12.46
N SER A 202 17.13 0.88 -13.41
CA SER A 202 17.41 1.07 -14.85
C SER A 202 17.43 2.54 -15.28
N LYS A 203 16.95 3.46 -14.43
CA LYS A 203 16.69 4.87 -14.74
C LYS A 203 15.75 5.06 -15.94
N THR A 204 14.80 4.15 -16.11
CA THR A 204 13.83 4.20 -17.22
C THR A 204 12.45 4.63 -16.71
N GLY A 205 11.85 5.64 -17.34
CA GLY A 205 10.47 6.04 -17.12
C GLY A 205 9.55 5.50 -18.22
N TYR A 206 8.35 5.08 -17.83
CA TYR A 206 7.26 4.71 -18.73
C TYR A 206 6.07 5.63 -18.45
N LEU A 207 5.59 6.30 -19.49
CA LEU A 207 4.36 7.09 -19.44
C LEU A 207 3.22 6.22 -19.97
N LEU A 208 2.24 5.95 -19.11
CA LEU A 208 0.93 5.45 -19.49
C LEU A 208 0.04 6.67 -19.71
N SER A 209 -0.29 6.92 -20.97
CA SER A 209 -1.14 8.05 -21.41
C SER A 209 -2.32 7.54 -22.23
N ASP A 210 -3.47 8.20 -22.12
CA ASP A 210 -4.49 8.12 -23.17
C ASP A 210 -3.94 8.64 -24.50
N GLN A 211 -4.49 8.19 -25.63
CA GLN A 211 -4.15 8.67 -26.96
C GLN A 211 -4.68 10.09 -27.27
N ASN A 212 -5.47 10.68 -26.37
CA ASN A 212 -5.96 12.05 -26.51
C ASN A 212 -5.01 13.02 -25.79
N ALA A 213 -4.06 13.54 -26.57
CA ALA A 213 -2.88 14.26 -26.10
C ALA A 213 -3.14 15.74 -25.76
N ASP A 214 -3.61 16.05 -24.53
CA ASP A 214 -3.56 17.46 -24.07
C ASP A 214 -3.53 17.72 -22.54
N HIS A 215 -3.05 16.81 -21.67
CA HIS A 215 -3.13 17.01 -20.21
C HIS A 215 -1.84 16.72 -19.40
N MET A 216 -1.77 17.35 -18.21
CA MET A 216 -0.65 17.32 -17.27
C MET A 216 -0.65 16.07 -16.37
N PHE A 217 0.49 15.80 -15.74
CA PHE A 217 0.80 14.55 -15.05
C PHE A 217 0.21 14.47 -13.64
N ASP A 218 -0.54 13.40 -13.33
CA ASP A 218 -1.29 13.30 -12.06
C ASP A 218 -0.74 12.22 -11.10
N THR A 219 0.04 11.23 -11.55
CA THR A 219 0.66 10.25 -10.63
C THR A 219 1.99 9.71 -11.15
N VAL A 220 3.01 9.70 -10.29
CA VAL A 220 4.32 9.07 -10.56
C VAL A 220 4.52 7.96 -9.53
N VAL A 221 4.56 6.72 -9.97
CA VAL A 221 4.94 5.55 -9.15
C VAL A 221 6.42 5.28 -9.37
N VAL A 222 7.21 5.31 -8.29
CA VAL A 222 8.63 5.00 -8.34
C VAL A 222 8.85 3.55 -7.96
N ILE A 223 9.39 2.78 -8.90
CA ILE A 223 9.78 1.39 -8.72
C ILE A 223 11.29 1.37 -8.44
N ASN A 224 11.68 1.01 -7.23
CA ASN A 224 13.08 0.83 -6.86
C ASN A 224 13.38 -0.66 -6.72
N ASN A 225 14.07 -1.26 -7.69
CA ASN A 225 14.71 -2.56 -7.48
C ASN A 225 15.98 -2.34 -6.68
N ALA A 226 15.87 -2.27 -5.35
CA ALA A 226 17.01 -2.07 -4.47
C ALA A 226 17.86 -3.35 -4.35
N ALA A 227 18.59 -3.71 -5.41
CA ALA A 227 19.86 -4.39 -5.25
C ALA A 227 20.95 -3.31 -5.10
N SER A 228 21.16 -2.87 -3.86
CA SER A 228 22.13 -1.88 -3.38
C SER A 228 21.68 -0.40 -3.39
N ALA A 229 21.57 0.13 -2.17
CA ALA A 229 21.46 1.54 -1.89
C ALA A 229 22.71 2.28 -2.41
N ALA A 230 22.56 3.05 -3.48
CA ALA A 230 23.51 4.11 -3.82
C ALA A 230 22.83 5.21 -4.67
N SER A 231 22.75 6.41 -4.08
CA SER A 231 22.42 7.70 -4.71
C SER A 231 21.03 7.83 -5.35
N MET A 232 20.06 8.28 -4.55
CA MET A 232 18.87 8.95 -5.08
C MET A 232 19.29 10.30 -5.68
N ASN A 233 19.29 10.40 -7.00
CA ASN A 233 19.15 11.70 -7.64
C ASN A 233 17.66 11.94 -7.83
N TYR A 234 17.10 12.89 -7.09
CA TYR A 234 15.77 13.43 -7.34
C TYR A 234 15.74 13.90 -8.80
N LEU A 235 14.85 13.34 -9.61
CA LEU A 235 14.50 13.96 -10.89
C LEU A 235 13.39 14.96 -10.58
N ASP A 236 13.79 16.23 -10.40
CA ASP A 236 12.84 17.33 -10.49
C ASP A 236 12.33 17.36 -11.94
N ILE A 237 11.11 16.89 -12.15
CA ILE A 237 10.40 17.08 -13.41
C ILE A 237 9.84 18.50 -13.35
N VAL A 238 10.45 19.40 -14.13
CA VAL A 238 10.05 20.81 -14.30
C VAL A 238 8.74 20.90 -15.09
#